data_AF-A0A7C6K1Y1-F1
#
_entry.id   AF-A0A7C6K1Y1-F1
#
_cell.length_a   1.000
_cell.length_b   1.000
_cell.length_c   1.000
_cell.angle_alpha   90.00
_cell.angle_beta   90.00
_cell.angle_gamma   90.00
#
_symmetry.space_group_name_H-M   'P 1'
#
loop_
_entity.id
_entity.type
_entity.pdbx_description
1 polymer ?
#
loop_
_entity_poly.entity_id
_entity_poly.type
_entity_poly.pdbx_seq_one_letter_code
_entity_poly.pdbx_strand_id
1 'polypeptide(L)'
;MKKHDNQKSRKYYYPLRRENDPDSVDLVPVTEEQYRELTRCINRKRKREQRAGRCLCPKQYFWKCDADCDNCQYHKNDLISLDQVLNDCAGFGSSLLDYLADDSCLAETVEERALSEALHLLLDNLSEEEQEIIRLFSEDNSEREIANKIGCSQKTVNNRKKAIFSMLLKHLKDWL
;
A
#
# COMPACT_ATOMS: atom_id res chain seq x y z
N MET A 1 -65.38 -28.89 -24.65
CA MET A 1 -64.80 -29.12 -23.31
C MET A 1 -63.64 -28.16 -23.12
N LYS A 2 -63.62 -27.45 -21.98
CA LYS A 2 -62.82 -26.25 -21.73
C LYS A 2 -61.32 -26.57 -21.64
N LYS A 3 -60.47 -25.79 -22.31
CA LYS A 3 -59.01 -25.79 -22.10
C LYS A 3 -58.76 -25.20 -20.71
N HIS A 4 -58.14 -25.96 -19.83
CA HIS A 4 -57.71 -25.45 -18.53
C HIS A 4 -56.42 -24.64 -18.71
N ASP A 5 -56.55 -23.32 -18.87
CA ASP A 5 -55.43 -22.40 -18.72
C ASP A 5 -55.04 -22.32 -17.25
N ASN A 6 -54.16 -23.22 -16.81
CA ASN A 6 -53.57 -23.21 -15.49
C ASN A 6 -52.38 -22.24 -15.45
N GLN A 7 -52.65 -20.94 -15.63
CA GLN A 7 -51.64 -19.90 -15.55
C GLN A 7 -51.38 -19.57 -14.08
N LYS A 8 -50.56 -20.39 -13.40
CA LYS A 8 -50.05 -20.07 -12.05
C LYS A 8 -49.26 -18.75 -12.14
N SER A 9 -49.80 -17.68 -11.56
CA SER A 9 -49.12 -16.39 -11.42
C SER A 9 -47.81 -16.58 -10.64
N ARG A 10 -46.66 -16.39 -11.29
CA ARG A 10 -45.35 -16.43 -10.62
C ARG A 10 -45.24 -15.22 -9.69
N LYS A 11 -45.02 -15.48 -8.40
CA LYS A 11 -44.74 -14.44 -7.41
C LYS A 11 -43.22 -14.25 -7.32
N TYR A 12 -42.76 -13.01 -7.39
CA TYR A 12 -41.36 -12.65 -7.29
C TYR A 12 -41.10 -11.93 -5.97
N TYR A 13 -39.92 -12.17 -5.40
CA TYR A 13 -39.53 -11.62 -4.11
C TYR A 13 -38.12 -11.03 -4.19
N TYR A 14 -37.90 -9.97 -3.43
CA TYR A 14 -36.59 -9.36 -3.22
C TYR A 14 -36.17 -9.58 -1.75
N PRO A 15 -34.94 -10.07 -1.49
CA PRO A 15 -34.42 -10.21 -0.13
C PRO A 15 -33.96 -8.83 0.38
N LEU A 16 -34.65 -8.32 1.40
CA LEU A 16 -34.24 -7.11 2.10
C LEU A 16 -33.64 -7.49 3.45
N ARG A 17 -32.40 -7.07 3.72
CA ARG A 17 -31.71 -7.35 4.99
C ARG A 17 -32.27 -6.50 6.13
N ARG A 18 -32.39 -7.09 7.32
CA ARG A 18 -32.85 -6.37 8.51
C ARG A 18 -31.70 -5.56 9.11
N GLU A 19 -32.02 -4.37 9.63
CA GLU A 19 -31.04 -3.48 10.29
C GLU A 19 -30.42 -4.10 11.55
N ASN A 20 -31.24 -4.80 12.35
CA ASN A 20 -30.82 -5.38 13.63
C ASN A 20 -30.20 -6.79 13.53
N ASP A 21 -30.37 -7.47 12.39
CA ASP A 21 -29.84 -8.82 12.14
C ASP A 21 -29.43 -8.95 10.66
N PRO A 22 -28.16 -8.65 10.35
CA PRO A 22 -27.65 -8.70 8.99
C PRO A 22 -27.76 -10.08 8.32
N ASP A 23 -27.94 -11.17 9.07
CA ASP A 23 -27.98 -12.53 8.51
C ASP A 23 -29.38 -12.98 8.07
N SER A 24 -30.40 -12.26 8.54
CA SER A 24 -31.80 -12.49 8.24
C SER A 24 -32.30 -11.54 7.15
N VAL A 25 -33.07 -12.09 6.21
CA VAL A 25 -33.67 -11.33 5.11
C VAL A 25 -35.19 -11.48 5.12
N ASP A 26 -35.89 -10.38 4.90
CA ASP A 26 -37.32 -10.33 4.66
C ASP A 26 -37.61 -10.36 3.16
N LEU A 27 -38.60 -11.14 2.76
CA LEU A 27 -38.98 -11.31 1.36
C LEU A 27 -40.08 -10.31 0.99
N VAL A 28 -39.68 -9.22 0.32
CA VAL A 28 -40.61 -8.20 -0.16
C VAL A 28 -41.16 -8.62 -1.53
N PRO A 29 -42.48 -8.70 -1.72
CA PRO A 29 -43.07 -9.02 -3.02
C PRO A 29 -42.80 -7.89 -4.03
N VAL A 30 -42.33 -8.24 -5.22
CA VAL A 30 -41.96 -7.29 -6.29
C VAL A 30 -42.61 -7.69 -7.62
N THR A 31 -42.69 -6.73 -8.55
CA THR A 31 -43.13 -7.02 -9.92
C THR A 31 -42.05 -7.81 -10.68
N GLU A 32 -42.44 -8.45 -11.78
CA GLU A 32 -41.48 -9.23 -12.60
C GLU A 32 -40.36 -8.36 -13.19
N GLU A 33 -40.69 -7.14 -13.63
CA GLU A 33 -39.72 -6.20 -14.20
C GLU A 33 -38.69 -5.78 -13.17
N GLN A 34 -39.16 -5.39 -11.98
CA GLN A 34 -38.31 -5.06 -10.83
C GLN A 34 -37.43 -6.25 -10.45
N TYR A 35 -37.99 -7.45 -10.35
CA TYR A 35 -37.21 -8.66 -10.04
C TYR A 35 -36.08 -8.92 -11.05
N ARG A 36 -36.36 -8.77 -12.35
CA ARG A 36 -35.37 -8.97 -13.42
C ARG A 36 -34.24 -7.95 -13.32
N GLU A 37 -34.54 -6.68 -13.09
CA GLU A 37 -33.53 -5.62 -12.93
C GLU A 37 -32.69 -5.82 -11.67
N LEU A 38 -33.33 -6.03 -10.53
CA LEU A 38 -32.66 -6.26 -9.24
C LEU A 38 -31.74 -7.48 -9.31
N THR A 39 -32.24 -8.60 -9.83
CA THR A 39 -31.46 -9.84 -9.96
C THR A 39 -30.26 -9.65 -10.89
N ARG A 40 -30.39 -8.85 -11.97
CA ARG A 40 -29.26 -8.53 -12.86
C ARG A 40 -28.19 -7.71 -12.14
N CYS A 41 -28.59 -6.69 -11.38
CA CYS A 41 -27.68 -5.85 -10.60
C CYS A 41 -26.96 -6.66 -9.51
N ILE A 42 -27.70 -7.46 -8.75
CA ILE A 42 -27.17 -8.34 -7.71
C ILE A 42 -26.17 -9.32 -8.30
N ASN A 43 -26.53 -10.02 -9.38
CA ASN A 43 -25.66 -10.99 -10.02
C ASN A 43 -24.40 -10.34 -10.61
N ARG A 44 -24.50 -9.12 -11.13
CA ARG A 44 -23.35 -8.37 -11.65
C ARG A 44 -22.36 -8.05 -10.53
N LYS A 45 -22.83 -7.50 -9.41
CA LYS A 45 -21.98 -7.20 -8.25
C LYS A 45 -21.39 -8.47 -7.64
N ARG A 46 -22.21 -9.49 -7.36
CA ARG A 46 -21.73 -10.79 -6.83
C ARG A 46 -20.65 -11.42 -7.70
N LYS A 47 -20.85 -11.48 -9.03
CA LYS A 47 -19.84 -12.03 -9.95
C LYS A 47 -18.57 -11.17 -10.03
N ARG A 48 -18.67 -9.84 -9.85
CA ARG A 48 -17.50 -8.96 -9.78
C ARG A 48 -16.67 -9.28 -8.53
N GLU A 49 -17.30 -9.33 -7.36
CA GLU A 49 -16.61 -9.65 -6.10
C GLU A 49 -16.08 -11.09 -6.04
N GLN A 50 -16.78 -12.06 -6.65
CA GLN A 50 -16.28 -13.43 -6.79
C GLN A 50 -14.99 -13.49 -7.63
N ARG A 51 -14.89 -12.70 -8.71
CA ARG A 51 -13.66 -12.63 -9.52
C ARG A 51 -12.52 -11.93 -8.81
N ALA A 52 -12.85 -10.97 -7.94
CA ALA A 52 -11.87 -10.30 -7.07
C ALA A 52 -11.45 -11.16 -5.86
N GLY A 53 -12.09 -12.32 -5.63
CA GLY A 53 -11.81 -13.19 -4.49
C GLY A 53 -12.42 -12.71 -3.15
N ARG A 54 -13.21 -11.65 -3.16
CA ARG A 54 -13.82 -11.07 -1.94
C ARG A 54 -15.17 -11.67 -1.57
N CYS A 55 -15.87 -12.34 -2.49
CA CYS A 55 -17.18 -12.94 -2.18
C CYS A 55 -17.11 -14.47 -2.09
N LEU A 56 -17.41 -15.01 -0.90
CA LEU A 56 -17.41 -16.44 -0.59
C LEU A 56 -18.82 -17.04 -0.44
N CYS A 57 -19.87 -16.35 -0.90
CA CYS A 57 -21.27 -16.78 -0.76
C CYS A 57 -21.48 -18.20 -1.34
N PRO A 58 -21.97 -19.17 -0.55
CA PRO A 58 -22.39 -20.47 -1.07
C PRO A 58 -23.56 -20.34 -2.04
N LYS A 59 -23.61 -21.19 -3.09
CA LYS A 59 -24.69 -21.17 -4.09
C LYS A 59 -26.09 -21.32 -3.47
N GLN A 60 -26.21 -22.09 -2.39
CA GLN A 60 -27.47 -22.31 -1.66
C GLN A 60 -28.03 -21.04 -1.01
N TYR A 61 -27.22 -20.00 -0.78
CA TYR A 61 -27.63 -18.73 -0.17
C TYR A 61 -27.73 -17.57 -1.17
N PHE A 62 -27.64 -17.84 -2.48
CA PHE A 62 -27.76 -16.77 -3.49
C PHE A 62 -29.10 -16.04 -3.47
N TRP A 63 -30.16 -16.69 -2.98
CA TRP A 63 -31.48 -16.09 -2.82
C TRP A 63 -31.55 -15.05 -1.69
N LYS A 64 -30.58 -15.03 -0.75
CA LYS A 64 -30.47 -14.02 0.32
C LYS A 64 -29.68 -12.77 -0.10
N CYS A 65 -29.07 -12.79 -1.29
CA CYS A 65 -28.14 -11.74 -1.70
C CYS A 65 -28.91 -10.48 -2.14
N ASP A 66 -28.74 -9.40 -1.39
CA ASP A 66 -29.24 -8.04 -1.65
C ASP A 66 -28.19 -7.15 -2.36
N ALA A 67 -26.96 -7.65 -2.51
CA ALA A 67 -25.79 -6.96 -3.05
C ALA A 67 -25.25 -5.82 -2.18
N ASP A 68 -25.62 -5.78 -0.90
CA ASP A 68 -24.90 -5.00 0.08
C ASP A 68 -23.71 -5.83 0.59
N CYS A 69 -22.50 -5.50 0.13
CA CYS A 69 -21.29 -6.28 0.45
C CYS A 69 -20.66 -5.84 1.77
N ASP A 70 -20.85 -4.59 2.17
CA ASP A 70 -20.25 -4.04 3.38
C ASP A 70 -20.88 -4.67 4.63
N ASN A 71 -22.16 -5.05 4.54
CA ASN A 71 -22.92 -5.70 5.60
C ASN A 71 -23.15 -7.21 5.35
N CYS A 72 -22.31 -7.85 4.54
CA CYS A 72 -22.44 -9.27 4.17
C CYS A 72 -21.45 -10.16 4.92
N GLN A 73 -21.96 -11.13 5.69
CA GLN A 73 -21.14 -12.15 6.39
C GLN A 73 -20.21 -12.97 5.48
N TYR A 74 -20.49 -13.03 4.18
CA TYR A 74 -19.70 -13.80 3.21
C TYR A 74 -18.72 -12.94 2.41
N HIS A 75 -18.63 -11.64 2.71
CA HIS A 75 -17.67 -10.73 2.10
C HIS A 75 -16.38 -10.72 2.92
N LYS A 76 -15.26 -11.02 2.26
CA LYS A 76 -13.93 -10.86 2.83
C LYS A 76 -13.52 -9.41 2.60
N ASN A 77 -13.36 -8.66 3.68
CA ASN A 77 -12.69 -7.37 3.62
C ASN A 77 -11.19 -7.62 3.39
N ASP A 78 -10.60 -6.91 2.42
CA ASP A 78 -9.16 -6.98 2.14
C ASP A 78 -8.31 -6.37 3.28
N LEU A 79 -8.95 -5.70 4.23
CA LEU A 79 -8.31 -5.01 5.35
C LEU A 79 -8.41 -5.87 6.61
N ILE A 80 -7.25 -6.38 7.04
CA ILE A 80 -7.07 -6.93 8.39
C ILE A 80 -6.65 -5.76 9.28
N SER A 81 -7.30 -5.60 10.43
CA SER A 81 -6.89 -4.56 11.38
C SER A 81 -5.53 -4.91 11.97
N LEU A 82 -4.58 -3.98 11.95
CA LEU A 82 -3.29 -4.15 12.62
C LEU A 82 -3.46 -4.28 14.14
N ASP A 83 -4.48 -3.61 14.68
CA ASP A 83 -4.86 -3.67 16.10
C ASP A 83 -5.67 -4.93 16.43
N GLN A 84 -5.85 -5.86 15.48
CA GLN A 84 -6.57 -7.10 15.76
C GLN A 84 -5.76 -7.95 16.74
N VAL A 85 -6.31 -8.11 17.95
CA VAL A 85 -5.75 -8.97 18.99
C VAL A 85 -5.79 -10.43 18.51
N LEU A 86 -4.61 -11.03 18.40
CA LEU A 86 -4.44 -12.45 18.14
C LEU A 86 -4.55 -13.18 19.47
N ASN A 87 -5.62 -13.95 19.64
CA ASN A 87 -5.91 -14.65 20.88
C ASN A 87 -5.15 -15.99 20.92
N ASP A 88 -3.82 -15.90 20.82
CA ASP A 88 -2.94 -17.05 20.95
C ASP A 88 -2.78 -17.38 22.44
N CYS A 89 -2.77 -18.67 22.74
CA CYS A 89 -2.93 -19.26 24.07
C CYS A 89 -1.82 -18.90 25.09
N ALA A 90 -1.69 -17.63 25.50
CA ALA A 90 -0.76 -17.22 26.56
C ALA A 90 -1.04 -15.81 27.11
N GLY A 91 -2.30 -15.45 27.38
CA GLY A 91 -2.65 -14.38 28.34
C GLY A 91 -2.16 -12.94 28.07
N PHE A 92 -1.46 -12.68 26.97
CA PHE A 92 -1.05 -11.36 26.52
C PHE A 92 -1.59 -11.20 25.10
N GLY A 93 -2.60 -10.33 24.94
CA GLY A 93 -3.23 -10.09 23.65
C GLY A 93 -2.28 -9.33 22.73
N SER A 94 -1.38 -10.04 22.06
CA SER A 94 -0.53 -9.46 21.03
C SER A 94 -1.38 -9.13 19.80
N SER A 95 -1.22 -7.92 19.29
CA SER A 95 -1.85 -7.47 18.05
C SER A 95 -1.06 -7.96 16.85
N LEU A 96 -1.67 -7.97 15.65
CA LEU A 96 -0.95 -8.27 14.41
C LEU A 96 0.25 -7.33 14.21
N LEU A 97 0.13 -6.08 14.65
CA LEU A 97 1.19 -5.07 14.59
C LEU A 97 2.46 -5.54 15.31
N ASP A 98 2.33 -6.23 16.44
CA ASP A 98 3.48 -6.68 17.25
C ASP A 98 4.32 -7.76 16.54
N TYR A 99 3.78 -8.41 15.51
CA TYR A 99 4.47 -9.41 14.70
C TYR A 99 5.10 -8.84 13.42
N LEU A 100 4.80 -7.59 13.06
CA LEU A 100 5.49 -6.93 11.97
C LEU A 100 6.88 -6.53 12.47
N ALA A 101 7.92 -7.07 11.83
CA ALA A 101 9.27 -6.60 12.06
C ALA A 101 9.34 -5.14 11.63
N ASP A 102 9.95 -4.30 12.45
CA ASP A 102 10.41 -3.00 11.99
C ASP A 102 11.53 -3.27 10.97
N ASP A 103 11.32 -2.83 9.72
CA ASP A 103 12.33 -2.94 8.66
C ASP A 103 13.54 -2.04 8.95
N SER A 104 13.48 -1.17 9.97
CA SER A 104 14.63 -0.40 10.42
C SER A 104 15.66 -1.28 11.15
N CYS A 105 16.68 -1.71 10.41
CA CYS A 105 17.84 -2.37 10.99
C CYS A 105 18.65 -1.33 11.79
N LEU A 106 18.54 -1.34 13.11
CA LEU A 106 19.29 -0.43 13.98
C LEU A 106 20.81 -0.46 13.70
N ALA A 107 21.36 -1.60 13.29
CA ALA A 107 22.77 -1.72 12.92
C ALA A 107 23.10 -0.90 11.66
N GLU A 108 22.27 -0.97 10.62
CA GLU A 108 22.44 -0.16 9.40
C GLU A 108 22.41 1.34 9.72
N THR A 109 21.50 1.78 10.60
CA THR A 109 21.43 3.20 10.99
C THR A 109 22.67 3.69 11.75
N VAL A 110 23.36 2.81 12.48
CA VAL A 110 24.59 3.15 13.22
C VAL A 110 25.78 3.24 12.27
N GLU A 111 25.88 2.30 11.32
CA GLU A 111 26.94 2.31 10.30
C GLU A 111 26.83 3.53 9.38
N GLU A 112 25.62 3.86 8.91
CA GLU A 112 25.36 5.07 8.11
C GLU A 112 25.76 6.35 8.86
N ARG A 113 25.42 6.44 10.15
CA ARG A 113 25.81 7.58 10.99
C ARG A 113 27.31 7.70 11.12
N ALA A 114 28.00 6.59 11.41
CA ALA A 114 29.44 6.58 11.57
C ALA A 114 30.18 6.93 10.26
N LEU A 115 29.68 6.45 9.11
CA LEU A 115 30.18 6.84 7.79
C LEU A 115 29.99 8.34 7.53
N SER A 116 28.82 8.88 7.86
CA SER A 116 28.53 10.31 7.72
C SER A 116 29.46 11.17 8.57
N GLU A 117 29.68 10.79 9.84
CA GLU A 117 30.62 11.49 10.74
C GLU A 117 32.06 11.46 10.20
N ALA A 118 32.52 10.30 9.73
CA ALA A 118 33.85 10.17 9.13
C ALA A 118 34.01 11.04 7.87
N LEU A 119 32.98 11.09 7.01
CA LEU A 119 32.97 11.94 5.83
C LEU A 119 33.04 13.43 6.22
N HIS A 120 32.23 13.87 7.18
CA HIS A 120 32.23 15.26 7.65
C HIS A 120 33.59 15.70 8.16
N LEU A 121 34.25 14.88 8.99
CA LEU A 121 35.60 15.17 9.48
C LEU A 121 36.64 15.30 8.35
N LEU A 122 36.54 14.47 7.30
CA LEU A 122 37.45 14.56 6.16
C LEU A 122 37.22 15.83 5.35
N LEU A 123 35.95 16.24 5.18
CA LEU A 123 35.60 17.48 4.48
C LEU A 123 36.02 18.72 5.26
N ASP A 124 35.91 18.71 6.58
CA ASP A 124 36.35 19.81 7.45
C ASP A 124 37.85 20.07 7.38
N ASN A 125 38.65 19.06 7.02
CA ASN A 125 40.11 19.20 6.84
C ASN A 125 40.52 19.76 5.46
N LEU A 126 39.57 19.97 4.54
CA LEU A 126 39.84 20.59 3.25
C LEU A 126 39.97 22.12 3.37
N SER A 127 40.63 22.75 2.39
CA SER A 127 40.64 24.21 2.31
C SER A 127 39.25 24.77 1.98
N GLU A 128 38.98 26.02 2.35
CA GLU A 128 37.70 26.69 2.06
C GLU A 128 37.34 26.65 0.56
N GLU A 129 38.33 26.83 -0.33
CA GLU A 129 38.12 26.73 -1.78
C GLU A 129 37.74 25.31 -2.23
N GLU A 130 38.28 24.27 -1.60
CA GLU A 130 37.97 22.87 -1.92
C GLU A 130 36.60 22.45 -1.39
N GLN A 131 36.23 22.92 -0.19
CA GLN A 131 34.90 22.73 0.37
C GLN A 131 33.83 23.36 -0.54
N GLU A 132 34.10 24.58 -1.04
CA GLU A 132 33.18 25.25 -1.97
C GLU A 132 33.07 24.51 -3.31
N ILE A 133 34.17 23.95 -3.84
CA ILE A 133 34.12 23.10 -5.05
C ILE A 133 33.21 21.89 -4.84
N ILE A 134 33.33 21.19 -3.71
CA ILE A 134 32.54 19.99 -3.43
C ILE A 134 31.07 20.35 -3.22
N ARG A 135 30.79 21.43 -2.48
CA ARG A 135 29.44 21.93 -2.25
C ARG A 135 28.76 22.23 -3.58
N LEU A 136 29.39 23.02 -4.43
CA LEU A 136 28.84 23.34 -5.75
C LEU A 136 28.70 22.10 -6.64
N PHE A 137 29.60 21.13 -6.53
CA PHE A 137 29.47 19.84 -7.22
C PHE A 137 28.28 19.01 -6.71
N SER A 138 28.01 19.02 -5.39
CA SER A 138 26.86 18.34 -4.79
C SER A 138 25.52 18.96 -5.18
N GLU A 139 25.52 20.22 -5.58
CA GLU A 139 24.38 20.96 -6.13
C GLU A 139 24.23 20.77 -7.66
N ASP A 140 24.85 19.74 -8.24
CA ASP A 140 24.83 19.42 -9.68
C ASP A 140 25.37 20.51 -10.62
N ASN A 141 26.18 21.47 -10.12
CA ASN A 141 26.83 22.45 -10.99
C ASN A 141 27.91 21.77 -11.86
N SER A 142 28.00 22.19 -13.13
CA SER A 142 29.06 21.71 -14.02
C SER A 142 30.43 22.27 -13.63
N GLU A 143 31.51 21.55 -13.96
CA GLU A 143 32.88 22.00 -13.66
C GLU A 143 33.21 23.38 -14.25
N ARG A 144 32.55 23.74 -15.36
CA ARG A 144 32.68 25.06 -16.00
C ARG A 144 31.97 26.16 -15.19
N GLU A 145 30.79 25.88 -14.66
CA GLU A 145 30.07 26.83 -13.80
C GLU A 145 30.78 27.03 -12.46
N ILE A 146 31.30 25.95 -11.87
CA ILE A 146 32.12 26.00 -10.65
C ILE A 146 33.37 26.86 -10.88
N ALA A 147 34.07 26.63 -11.99
CA ALA A 147 35.24 27.42 -12.38
C ALA A 147 34.92 28.92 -12.51
N ASN A 148 33.78 29.26 -13.12
CA ASN A 148 33.31 30.64 -13.24
C ASN A 148 32.97 31.27 -11.88
N LYS A 149 32.33 30.52 -10.97
CA LYS A 149 31.97 31.00 -9.62
C LYS A 149 33.20 31.25 -8.74
N ILE A 150 34.18 30.35 -8.80
CA ILE A 150 35.40 30.43 -7.96
C ILE A 150 36.48 31.32 -8.60
N GLY A 151 36.36 31.65 -9.89
CA GLY A 151 37.33 32.48 -10.61
C GLY A 151 38.62 31.73 -10.97
N CYS A 152 38.54 30.42 -11.21
CA CYS A 152 39.68 29.59 -11.58
C CYS A 152 39.47 28.87 -12.92
N SER A 153 40.49 28.16 -13.43
CA SER A 153 40.35 27.40 -14.67
C SER A 153 39.56 26.10 -14.43
N GLN A 154 38.76 25.67 -15.42
CA GLN A 154 38.05 24.37 -15.37
C GLN A 154 39.01 23.21 -15.07
N LYS A 155 40.24 23.26 -15.63
CA LYS A 155 41.27 22.25 -15.39
C LYS A 155 41.68 22.18 -13.91
N THR A 156 41.74 23.33 -13.23
CA THR A 156 42.04 23.42 -11.80
C THR A 156 40.93 22.77 -10.98
N VAL A 157 39.65 23.07 -11.27
CA VAL A 157 38.50 22.45 -10.61
C VAL A 157 38.53 20.93 -10.76
N ASN A 158 38.74 20.43 -11.97
CA ASN A 158 38.81 18.99 -12.24
C ASN A 158 39.96 18.32 -11.47
N ASN A 159 41.14 18.93 -11.45
CA ASN A 159 42.29 18.40 -10.70
C ASN A 159 42.02 18.34 -9.19
N ARG A 160 41.47 19.42 -8.61
CA ARG A 160 41.12 19.47 -7.19
C ARG A 160 40.04 18.45 -6.83
N LYS A 161 38.97 18.38 -7.62
CA LYS A 161 37.91 17.38 -7.48
C LYS A 161 38.48 15.95 -7.48
N LYS A 162 39.34 15.62 -8.45
CA LYS A 162 40.00 14.31 -8.49
C LYS A 162 40.86 14.02 -7.25
N ALA A 163 41.61 15.01 -6.77
CA ALA A 163 42.43 14.86 -5.57
C ALA A 163 41.57 14.59 -4.33
N ILE A 164 40.50 15.37 -4.16
CA ILE A 164 39.51 15.22 -3.09
C ILE A 164 38.88 13.82 -3.14
N PHE A 165 38.32 13.41 -4.27
CA PHE A 165 37.69 12.09 -4.38
C PHE A 165 38.70 10.95 -4.15
N SER A 166 39.93 11.10 -4.64
CA SER A 166 40.99 10.12 -4.36
C SER A 166 41.33 10.03 -2.87
N MET A 167 41.31 11.16 -2.15
CA MET A 167 41.51 11.18 -0.70
C MET A 167 40.34 10.51 0.02
N LEU A 168 39.10 10.90 -0.29
CA LEU A 168 37.89 10.34 0.31
C LEU A 168 37.81 8.82 0.10
N LEU A 169 38.02 8.34 -1.13
CA LEU A 169 38.01 6.91 -1.44
C LEU A 169 39.11 6.13 -0.69
N LYS A 170 40.27 6.74 -0.46
CA LYS A 170 41.36 6.10 0.29
C LYS A 170 41.03 5.97 1.77
N HIS A 171 40.43 7.01 2.36
CA HIS A 171 40.09 7.04 3.78
C HIS A 171 38.81 6.28 4.12
N LEU A 172 37.86 6.21 3.19
CA LEU A 172 36.59 5.52 3.36
C LEU A 172 36.59 4.11 2.75
N LYS A 173 37.75 3.58 2.37
CA LYS A 173 37.87 2.27 1.73
C LYS A 173 37.31 1.13 2.58
N ASP A 174 37.47 1.21 3.89
CA ASP A 174 37.04 0.16 4.81
C ASP A 174 35.51 0.14 5.02
N TRP A 175 34.82 1.17 4.53
CA TRP A 175 33.36 1.32 4.57
C TRP A 175 32.68 0.95 3.23
N LEU A 176 33.46 0.65 2.19
CA LEU A 176 33.02 0.38 0.81
C LEU A 176 33.30 -1.09 0.43
#